data_AF-A0A933QQ62-F1
#
_entry.id   AF-A0A933QQ62-F1
#
_cell.length_a   1.000
_cell.length_b   1.000
_cell.length_c   1.000
_cell.angle_alpha   90.00
_cell.angle_beta   90.00
_cell.angle_gamma   90.00
#
_symmetry.space_group_name_H-M   'P 1'
#
loop_
_entity.id
_entity.type
_entity.pdbx_description
1 polymer ?
#
loop_
_entity_poly.entity_id
_entity_poly.type
_entity_poly.pdbx_seq_one_letter_code
_entity_poly.pdbx_strand_id
1 'polypeptide(L)'
;MTKRHVIFSVFFCVFLWLIAFTPAHADSHQRFVVSPQGPFTTIQAALDRAQDGDQIEVRGGAYQGPLVVNKSVELNGIDYPIIDSGGDGTVVTLSAANIVLRGFDVRGSGHEYDRDHSGIAVTAPHVIVENNRLREVLFGIFVAKASDVIVRNNDITSKEEFEIGLKGDAIRVWYSPRVLIEDNHVHNARDIVVWYSKDAIIRNNLVEHGRYGAHLMYCDNVTIEGNRLRNNSVGIYTMYSNNTIIRTNDIRGQRGPSGYALGFKDADNIDVANNTLIDNRGGVFMDGAPFSPQGYARLHENIFAFNDVAIIMMPAVRGATIENNSFWENVEQVSIAGGGTLGKSTWRGNYWSDYTGYDAKGDGIGNLPYRSERYFEGMIDREPMLRMLLYSPTAQAIEFASTAFPLVRPVPKITDETPHIEPLALPTFATPSQKESNGMLVASLAILFLGAIVGTIGLKKS
;
A
#
# COMPACT_ATOMS: atom_id res chain seq x y z
N MET A 1 -53.61 29.83 -50.84
CA MET A 1 -52.31 29.76 -50.14
C MET A 1 -51.63 31.14 -50.22
N THR A 2 -52.27 32.21 -49.74
CA THR A 2 -52.16 32.85 -48.41
C THR A 2 -50.80 33.51 -48.12
N LYS A 3 -50.79 34.86 -48.20
CA LYS A 3 -49.71 35.80 -47.82
C LYS A 3 -49.07 35.54 -46.44
N ARG A 4 -49.69 34.72 -45.58
CA ARG A 4 -49.13 34.23 -44.31
C ARG A 4 -47.91 33.32 -44.47
N HIS A 5 -47.76 32.59 -45.57
CA HIS A 5 -46.63 31.65 -45.75
C HIS A 5 -45.33 32.35 -46.18
N VAL A 6 -45.44 33.49 -46.86
CA VAL A 6 -44.27 34.28 -47.28
C VAL A 6 -43.66 35.01 -46.07
N ILE A 7 -44.48 35.56 -45.18
CA ILE A 7 -43.99 36.24 -43.96
C ILE A 7 -43.31 35.23 -43.00
N PHE A 8 -43.87 34.02 -42.88
CA PHE A 8 -43.28 32.97 -42.05
C PHE A 8 -41.94 32.46 -42.61
N SER A 9 -41.81 32.36 -43.94
CA SER A 9 -40.55 31.96 -44.59
C SER A 9 -39.46 33.03 -44.48
N VAL A 10 -39.82 34.31 -44.54
CA VAL A 10 -38.85 35.42 -44.38
C VAL A 10 -38.37 35.51 -42.92
N PHE A 11 -39.26 35.36 -41.93
CA PHE A 11 -38.85 35.32 -40.52
C PHE A 11 -38.03 34.08 -40.18
N PHE A 12 -38.35 32.92 -40.76
CA PHE A 12 -37.58 31.68 -40.58
C PHE A 12 -36.18 31.77 -41.20
N CYS A 13 -36.04 32.39 -42.38
CA CYS A 13 -34.75 32.65 -43.00
C CYS A 13 -33.90 33.67 -42.21
N VAL A 14 -34.49 34.73 -41.66
CA VAL A 14 -33.77 35.70 -40.80
C VAL A 14 -33.34 35.07 -39.48
N PHE A 15 -34.16 34.19 -38.90
CA PHE A 15 -33.82 33.44 -37.69
C PHE A 15 -32.69 32.42 -37.93
N LEU A 16 -32.70 31.72 -39.07
CA LEU A 16 -31.59 30.85 -39.50
C LEU A 16 -30.31 31.65 -39.83
N TRP A 17 -30.43 32.87 -40.34
CA TRP A 17 -29.28 33.75 -40.60
C TRP A 17 -28.66 34.30 -39.30
N LEU A 18 -29.48 34.54 -38.26
CA LEU A 18 -29.00 34.92 -36.92
C LEU A 18 -28.34 33.76 -36.16
N ILE A 19 -28.76 32.50 -36.39
CA ILE A 19 -28.11 31.31 -35.83
C ILE A 19 -26.79 30.99 -36.57
N ALA A 20 -26.69 31.34 -37.86
CA ALA A 20 -25.46 31.13 -38.65
C ALA A 20 -24.36 32.19 -38.40
N PHE A 21 -24.65 33.24 -37.64
CA PHE A 21 -23.73 34.35 -37.33
C PHE A 21 -23.43 34.50 -35.83
N THR A 22 -23.73 33.50 -34.99
CA THR A 22 -22.98 33.38 -33.74
C THR A 22 -21.60 32.86 -34.12
N PRO A 23 -20.52 33.65 -33.98
CA PRO A 23 -19.19 33.08 -34.12
C PRO A 23 -19.10 31.96 -33.09
N ALA A 24 -19.03 30.72 -33.57
CA ALA A 24 -18.51 29.63 -32.77
C ALA A 24 -17.13 30.12 -32.33
N HIS A 25 -17.03 30.61 -31.10
CA HIS A 25 -15.75 30.85 -30.48
C HIS A 25 -15.17 29.45 -30.39
N ALA A 26 -14.28 29.12 -31.32
CA ALA A 26 -13.31 28.09 -31.06
C ALA A 26 -12.59 28.58 -29.81
N ASP A 27 -12.89 27.98 -28.66
CA ASP A 27 -12.15 28.22 -27.43
C ASP A 27 -10.70 27.83 -27.73
N SER A 28 -9.92 28.82 -28.17
CA SER A 28 -8.52 28.63 -28.41
C SER A 28 -7.87 28.60 -27.04
N HIS A 29 -7.69 27.40 -26.48
CA HIS A 29 -6.94 27.21 -25.26
C HIS A 29 -5.59 27.92 -25.38
N GLN A 30 -5.38 28.92 -24.53
CA GLN A 30 -4.19 29.75 -24.53
C GLN A 30 -3.11 29.08 -23.68
N ARG A 31 -1.86 29.32 -24.05
CA ARG A 31 -0.70 28.90 -23.28
C ARG A 31 -0.04 30.12 -22.65
N PHE A 32 0.00 30.14 -21.32
CA PHE A 32 0.74 31.13 -20.54
C PHE A 32 2.10 30.57 -20.13
N VAL A 33 3.13 31.41 -20.11
CA VAL A 33 4.47 31.04 -19.69
C VAL A 33 4.87 31.89 -18.49
N VAL A 34 5.10 31.21 -17.37
CA VAL A 34 5.58 31.79 -16.11
C VAL A 34 7.07 31.48 -15.98
N SER A 35 7.87 32.52 -15.77
CA SER A 35 9.31 32.39 -15.45
C SER A 35 9.80 33.64 -14.73
N PRO A 36 10.88 33.58 -13.95
CA PRO A 36 11.33 34.73 -13.18
C PRO A 36 11.65 35.99 -14.02
N GLN A 37 11.93 35.83 -15.31
CA GLN A 37 12.17 36.91 -16.28
C GLN A 37 11.16 36.90 -17.46
N GLY A 38 10.05 36.20 -17.30
CA GLY A 38 9.05 35.99 -18.36
C GLY A 38 7.93 37.03 -18.41
N PRO A 39 6.95 36.83 -19.30
CA PRO A 39 5.77 37.69 -19.40
C PRO A 39 4.90 37.62 -18.14
N PHE A 40 4.91 36.49 -17.43
CA PHE A 40 4.38 36.33 -16.09
C PHE A 40 5.51 35.95 -15.15
N THR A 41 5.71 36.74 -14.09
CA THR A 41 6.74 36.48 -13.07
C THR A 41 6.21 35.66 -11.90
N THR A 42 4.89 35.55 -11.74
CA THR A 42 4.25 34.74 -10.69
C THR A 42 3.20 33.81 -11.29
N ILE A 43 2.95 32.69 -10.63
CA ILE A 43 1.92 31.71 -11.05
C ILE A 43 0.53 32.34 -10.93
N GLN A 44 0.27 33.09 -9.86
CA GLN A 44 -1.02 33.77 -9.64
C GLN A 44 -1.36 34.75 -10.76
N ALA A 45 -0.39 35.53 -11.26
CA ALA A 45 -0.66 36.46 -12.37
C ALA A 45 -1.09 35.76 -13.66
N ALA A 46 -0.54 34.57 -13.94
CA ALA A 46 -0.98 33.75 -15.07
C ALA A 46 -2.37 33.15 -14.82
N LEU A 47 -2.62 32.63 -13.61
CA LEU A 47 -3.94 32.12 -13.22
C LEU A 47 -5.03 33.18 -13.32
N ASP A 48 -4.76 34.42 -12.88
CA ASP A 48 -5.71 35.53 -12.96
C ASP A 48 -6.13 35.81 -14.41
N ARG A 49 -5.19 35.68 -15.35
CA ARG A 49 -5.42 35.92 -16.78
C ARG A 49 -6.04 34.73 -17.54
N ALA A 50 -5.77 33.51 -17.09
CA ALA A 50 -6.23 32.27 -17.70
C ALA A 50 -7.76 32.13 -17.66
N GLN A 51 -8.28 31.34 -18.58
CA GLN A 51 -9.66 30.87 -18.64
C GLN A 51 -9.69 29.34 -18.50
N ASP A 52 -10.88 28.79 -18.31
CA ASP A 52 -11.04 27.34 -18.23
C ASP A 52 -10.57 26.68 -19.55
N GLY A 53 -9.79 25.61 -19.41
CA GLY A 53 -9.14 24.86 -20.47
C GLY A 53 -7.74 25.37 -20.85
N ASP A 54 -7.31 26.52 -20.33
CA ASP A 54 -5.97 27.04 -20.65
C ASP A 54 -4.83 26.23 -20.01
N GLN A 55 -3.64 26.37 -20.59
CA GLN A 55 -2.42 25.75 -20.09
C GLN A 55 -1.45 26.80 -19.55
N ILE A 56 -0.84 26.51 -18.40
CA ILE A 56 0.16 27.37 -17.75
C ILE A 56 1.45 26.57 -17.63
N GLU A 57 2.44 26.91 -18.45
CA GLU A 57 3.81 26.42 -18.30
C GLU A 57 4.52 27.26 -17.24
N VAL A 58 5.04 26.62 -16.19
CA VAL A 58 5.87 27.25 -15.16
C VAL A 58 7.28 26.71 -15.29
N ARG A 59 8.24 27.57 -15.62
CA ARG A 59 9.65 27.19 -15.75
C ARG A 59 10.35 27.21 -14.41
N GLY A 60 11.48 26.50 -14.31
CA GLY A 60 12.31 26.43 -13.10
C GLY A 60 12.53 27.80 -12.45
N GLY A 61 12.32 27.83 -11.14
CA GLY A 61 12.31 29.04 -10.32
C GLY A 61 11.68 28.76 -8.96
N ALA A 62 11.78 29.72 -8.05
CA ALA A 62 11.09 29.69 -6.77
C ALA A 62 9.89 30.63 -6.80
N TYR A 63 8.72 30.11 -6.46
CA TYR A 63 7.45 30.81 -6.46
C TYR A 63 6.85 30.77 -5.07
N GLN A 64 6.37 31.92 -4.62
CA GLN A 64 5.76 32.06 -3.31
C GLN A 64 4.35 31.46 -3.30
N GLY A 65 4.09 30.55 -2.36
CA GLY A 65 2.76 30.12 -1.95
C GLY A 65 2.17 31.02 -0.84
N PRO A 66 0.94 30.74 -0.40
CA PRO A 66 0.05 29.67 -0.84
C PRO A 66 -0.56 29.96 -2.22
N LEU A 67 -0.80 28.90 -3.00
CA LEU A 67 -1.41 28.97 -4.33
C LEU A 67 -2.83 28.41 -4.29
N VAL A 68 -3.81 29.14 -4.82
CA VAL A 68 -5.19 28.65 -5.00
C VAL A 68 -5.52 28.60 -6.49
N VAL A 69 -5.72 27.39 -7.01
CA VAL A 69 -6.11 27.13 -8.39
C VAL A 69 -7.61 26.90 -8.42
N ASN A 70 -8.35 27.93 -8.83
CA ASN A 70 -9.81 27.96 -8.87
C ASN A 70 -10.39 28.02 -10.29
N LYS A 71 -9.57 27.69 -11.30
CA LYS A 71 -9.96 27.56 -12.71
C LYS A 71 -9.58 26.18 -13.21
N SER A 72 -10.32 25.66 -14.18
CA SER A 72 -10.07 24.37 -14.82
C SER A 72 -8.88 24.50 -15.76
N VAL A 73 -7.64 24.38 -15.26
CA VAL A 73 -6.41 24.60 -16.07
C VAL A 73 -5.43 23.44 -15.94
N GLU A 74 -4.53 23.33 -16.92
CA GLU A 74 -3.33 22.52 -16.79
C GLU A 74 -2.16 23.37 -16.30
N LEU A 75 -1.68 23.10 -15.08
CA LEU A 75 -0.51 23.72 -14.50
C LEU A 75 0.69 22.77 -14.66
N ASN A 76 1.62 23.13 -15.54
CA ASN A 76 2.71 22.29 -16.02
C ASN A 76 4.07 22.87 -15.62
N GLY A 77 4.74 22.26 -14.65
CA GLY A 77 6.08 22.60 -14.21
C GLY A 77 7.16 22.00 -15.11
N ILE A 78 8.12 22.82 -15.51
CA ILE A 78 9.30 22.44 -16.30
C ILE A 78 10.54 22.62 -15.42
N ASP A 79 11.31 21.54 -15.25
CA ASP A 79 12.47 21.47 -14.34
C ASP A 79 12.11 21.67 -12.86
N TYR A 80 10.95 21.17 -12.43
CA TYR A 80 10.49 21.20 -11.03
C TYR A 80 10.55 22.59 -10.37
N PRO A 81 9.83 23.60 -10.91
CA PRO A 81 9.65 24.87 -10.20
C PRO A 81 9.14 24.62 -8.78
N ILE A 82 9.68 25.39 -7.84
CA ILE A 82 9.39 25.28 -6.41
C ILE A 82 8.18 26.17 -6.09
N ILE A 83 7.16 25.61 -5.43
CA ILE A 83 6.11 26.36 -4.74
C ILE A 83 6.35 26.19 -3.24
N ASP A 84 6.60 27.30 -2.55
CA ASP A 84 7.01 27.31 -1.14
C ASP A 84 6.12 28.26 -0.33
N SER A 85 5.44 27.75 0.70
CA SER A 85 4.62 28.56 1.61
C SER A 85 5.34 28.98 2.89
N GLY A 86 6.65 28.74 3.00
CA GLY A 86 7.48 29.29 4.08
C GLY A 86 7.16 28.73 5.47
N GLY A 87 6.53 27.57 5.56
CA GLY A 87 6.18 26.92 6.83
C GLY A 87 4.82 27.33 7.39
N ASP A 88 3.93 27.89 6.56
CA ASP A 88 2.57 28.26 6.96
C ASP A 88 1.51 27.74 5.99
N GLY A 89 0.36 27.33 6.54
CA GLY A 89 -0.80 26.89 5.76
C GLY A 89 -0.57 25.70 4.82
N THR A 90 -1.51 25.57 3.87
CA THR A 90 -1.44 24.63 2.74
C THR A 90 -0.72 25.27 1.55
N VAL A 91 0.15 24.52 0.87
CA VAL A 91 1.00 25.08 -0.19
C VAL A 91 0.22 25.32 -1.49
N VAL A 92 -0.54 24.31 -1.95
CA VAL A 92 -1.37 24.40 -3.15
C VAL A 92 -2.77 23.90 -2.84
N THR A 93 -3.80 24.68 -3.19
CA THR A 93 -5.21 24.27 -3.12
C THR A 93 -5.80 24.19 -4.53
N LEU A 94 -6.29 23.02 -4.92
CA LEU A 94 -6.93 22.74 -6.20
C LEU A 94 -8.46 22.68 -5.97
N SER A 95 -9.15 23.77 -6.31
CA SER A 95 -10.56 23.99 -5.93
C SER A 95 -11.53 24.08 -7.10
N ALA A 96 -11.08 23.84 -8.33
CA ALA A 96 -11.93 23.71 -9.53
C ALA A 96 -11.78 22.33 -10.16
N ALA A 97 -12.81 21.92 -10.91
CA ALA A 97 -12.80 20.63 -11.59
C ALA A 97 -11.79 20.60 -12.74
N ASN A 98 -11.36 19.39 -13.13
CA ASN A 98 -10.49 19.15 -14.29
C ASN A 98 -9.13 19.87 -14.25
N ILE A 99 -8.63 20.18 -13.04
CA ILE A 99 -7.27 20.69 -12.89
C ILE A 99 -6.27 19.56 -13.12
N VAL A 100 -5.20 19.85 -13.86
CA VAL A 100 -3.99 19.01 -13.87
C VAL A 100 -2.85 19.78 -13.24
N LEU A 101 -2.24 19.23 -12.18
CA LEU A 101 -1.04 19.76 -11.55
C LEU A 101 0.10 18.78 -11.74
N ARG A 102 1.15 19.18 -12.50
CA ARG A 102 2.27 18.30 -12.75
C ARG A 102 3.64 18.96 -12.77
N GLY A 103 4.66 18.22 -12.34
CA GLY A 103 6.06 18.62 -12.49
C GLY A 103 6.53 19.71 -11.53
N PHE A 104 5.98 19.79 -10.31
CA PHE A 104 6.37 20.79 -9.29
C PHE A 104 7.17 20.17 -8.14
N ASP A 105 8.00 20.98 -7.50
CA ASP A 105 8.49 20.75 -6.14
C ASP A 105 7.61 21.58 -5.18
N VAL A 106 6.84 20.92 -4.32
CA VAL A 106 5.87 21.54 -3.41
C VAL A 106 6.34 21.34 -1.98
N ARG A 107 6.58 22.44 -1.26
CA ARG A 107 7.19 22.38 0.07
C ARG A 107 6.78 23.51 1.00
N GLY A 108 7.18 23.39 2.26
CA GLY A 108 7.02 24.46 3.25
C GLY A 108 5.57 24.62 3.70
N SER A 109 4.82 23.53 3.88
CA SER A 109 3.51 23.60 4.55
C SER A 109 3.69 23.92 6.04
N GLY A 110 2.63 24.40 6.68
CA GLY A 110 2.61 24.60 8.14
C GLY A 110 2.51 23.32 8.96
N HIS A 111 2.42 23.48 10.29
CA HIS A 111 2.56 22.40 11.29
C HIS A 111 1.27 22.10 12.09
N GLU A 112 0.15 22.76 11.76
CA GLU A 112 -1.12 22.60 12.48
C GLU A 112 -1.92 21.40 11.94
N TYR A 113 -2.11 20.39 12.80
CA TYR A 113 -2.82 19.15 12.47
C TYR A 113 -4.32 19.35 12.31
N ASP A 114 -4.90 20.23 13.11
CA ASP A 114 -6.33 20.55 13.15
C ASP A 114 -6.78 21.40 11.95
N ARG A 115 -5.82 22.01 11.24
CA ARG A 115 -6.04 22.76 10.01
C ARG A 115 -5.69 22.00 8.73
N ASP A 116 -5.29 20.74 8.86
CA ASP A 116 -4.89 19.88 7.73
C ASP A 116 -3.86 20.54 6.79
N HIS A 117 -2.87 21.25 7.33
CA HIS A 117 -1.84 21.93 6.52
C HIS A 117 -1.15 20.93 5.58
N SER A 118 -1.39 21.09 4.28
CA SER A 118 -1.02 20.11 3.26
C SER A 118 -0.04 20.68 2.24
N GLY A 119 0.73 19.82 1.57
CA GLY A 119 1.42 20.18 0.34
C GLY A 119 0.39 20.53 -0.75
N ILE A 120 -0.50 19.59 -1.05
CA ILE A 120 -1.53 19.77 -2.06
C ILE A 120 -2.88 19.35 -1.48
N ALA A 121 -3.83 20.29 -1.40
CA ALA A 121 -5.22 20.00 -1.08
C ALA A 121 -6.06 19.95 -2.37
N VAL A 122 -6.89 18.92 -2.51
CA VAL A 122 -7.80 18.72 -3.64
C VAL A 122 -9.23 18.71 -3.11
N THR A 123 -10.03 19.69 -3.53
CA THR A 123 -11.41 19.87 -3.04
C THR A 123 -12.45 19.90 -4.17
N ALA A 124 -12.06 19.45 -5.36
CA ALA A 124 -12.89 19.45 -6.57
C ALA A 124 -12.66 18.16 -7.39
N PRO A 125 -13.65 17.72 -8.19
CA PRO A 125 -13.58 16.44 -8.87
C PRO A 125 -12.71 16.47 -10.14
N HIS A 126 -12.38 15.29 -10.65
CA HIS A 126 -11.63 15.12 -11.91
C HIS A 126 -10.25 15.79 -11.92
N VAL A 127 -9.63 15.94 -10.75
CA VAL A 127 -8.30 16.52 -10.62
C VAL A 127 -7.23 15.44 -10.81
N ILE A 128 -6.17 15.80 -11.52
CA ILE A 128 -4.98 14.95 -11.69
C ILE A 128 -3.80 15.63 -11.01
N VAL A 129 -3.19 14.94 -10.05
CA VAL A 129 -1.95 15.35 -9.38
C VAL A 129 -0.87 14.35 -9.75
N GLU A 130 0.07 14.75 -10.61
CA GLU A 130 1.06 13.82 -11.16
C GLU A 130 2.48 14.35 -11.29
N ASN A 131 3.48 13.47 -11.19
CA ASN A 131 4.88 13.84 -11.47
C ASN A 131 5.41 14.96 -10.55
N ASN A 132 4.89 15.11 -9.33
CA ASN A 132 5.33 16.13 -8.38
C ASN A 132 6.28 15.55 -7.31
N ARG A 133 7.05 16.43 -6.69
CA ARG A 133 7.88 16.15 -5.51
C ARG A 133 7.30 16.92 -4.33
N LEU A 134 6.94 16.22 -3.27
CA LEU A 134 6.41 16.84 -2.05
C LEU A 134 7.39 16.61 -0.91
N ARG A 135 7.89 17.69 -0.31
CA ARG A 135 8.95 17.67 0.71
C ARG A 135 8.66 18.67 1.81
N GLU A 136 9.08 18.40 3.04
CA GLU A 136 8.87 19.33 4.16
C GLU A 136 7.39 19.74 4.33
N VAL A 137 6.48 18.80 4.03
CA VAL A 137 5.03 18.96 4.19
C VAL A 137 4.52 18.10 5.35
N LEU A 138 3.53 18.63 6.08
CA LEU A 138 2.89 17.91 7.16
C LEU A 138 2.02 16.79 6.58
N PHE A 139 0.94 17.16 5.87
CA PHE A 139 0.18 16.24 5.01
C PHE A 139 0.66 16.39 3.56
N GLY A 140 0.82 15.30 2.83
CA GLY A 140 1.27 15.35 1.43
C GLY A 140 0.16 15.84 0.50
N ILE A 141 -0.60 14.88 -0.03
CA ILE A 141 -1.77 15.14 -0.90
C ILE A 141 -3.04 14.80 -0.11
N PHE A 142 -3.87 15.80 0.13
CA PHE A 142 -5.16 15.63 0.80
C PHE A 142 -6.32 15.79 -0.19
N VAL A 143 -6.99 14.68 -0.50
CA VAL A 143 -8.21 14.63 -1.30
C VAL A 143 -9.42 14.69 -0.35
N ALA A 144 -10.07 15.85 -0.31
CA ALA A 144 -11.13 16.16 0.63
C ALA A 144 -12.44 16.43 -0.11
N LYS A 145 -13.40 15.50 0.01
CA LYS A 145 -14.73 15.59 -0.61
C LYS A 145 -14.67 15.80 -2.13
N ALA A 146 -13.76 15.10 -2.81
CA ALA A 146 -13.55 15.20 -4.25
C ALA A 146 -13.65 13.80 -4.90
N SER A 147 -14.32 13.69 -6.03
CA SER A 147 -14.47 12.41 -6.74
C SER A 147 -13.58 12.34 -7.97
N ASP A 148 -13.30 11.11 -8.43
CA ASP A 148 -12.64 10.88 -9.71
C ASP A 148 -11.24 11.52 -9.79
N VAL A 149 -10.54 11.55 -8.66
CA VAL A 149 -9.19 12.13 -8.54
C VAL A 149 -8.13 11.09 -8.86
N ILE A 150 -7.10 11.48 -9.59
CA ILE A 150 -5.93 10.66 -9.89
C ILE A 150 -4.72 11.25 -9.20
N VAL A 151 -4.07 10.45 -8.35
CA VAL A 151 -2.80 10.77 -7.69
C VAL A 151 -1.77 9.78 -8.22
N ARG A 152 -0.86 10.23 -9.10
CA ARG A 152 0.06 9.31 -9.77
C ARG A 152 1.50 9.77 -9.94
N ASN A 153 2.45 8.86 -9.85
CA ASN A 153 3.87 9.13 -10.09
C ASN A 153 4.40 10.34 -9.29
N ASN A 154 3.96 10.52 -8.05
CA ASN A 154 4.49 11.53 -7.14
C ASN A 154 5.54 10.93 -6.20
N ASP A 155 6.54 11.71 -5.86
CA ASP A 155 7.56 11.43 -4.85
C ASP A 155 7.22 12.22 -3.59
N ILE A 156 6.82 11.54 -2.51
CA ILE A 156 6.22 12.17 -1.32
C ILE A 156 7.00 11.77 -0.07
N THR A 157 7.54 12.78 0.59
CA THR A 157 8.10 12.68 1.94
C THR A 157 7.53 13.77 2.85
N SER A 158 7.79 13.65 4.15
CA SER A 158 7.27 14.57 5.16
C SER A 158 8.39 15.37 5.84
N LYS A 159 8.04 16.15 6.86
CA LYS A 159 8.94 16.94 7.70
C LYS A 159 9.86 16.05 8.53
N GLU A 160 11.17 16.16 8.33
CA GLU A 160 12.18 15.26 8.90
C GLU A 160 12.23 15.32 10.43
N GLU A 161 11.92 16.48 11.01
CA GLU A 161 11.95 16.74 12.45
C GLU A 161 10.88 15.98 13.26
N PHE A 162 9.86 15.42 12.59
CA PHE A 162 8.81 14.65 13.25
C PHE A 162 9.10 13.15 13.22
N GLU A 163 8.91 12.53 14.39
CA GLU A 163 8.77 11.08 14.51
C GLU A 163 7.62 10.56 13.65
N ILE A 164 7.70 9.31 13.20
CA ILE A 164 6.75 8.75 12.23
C ILE A 164 5.28 8.85 12.68
N GLY A 165 5.00 8.68 13.96
CA GLY A 165 3.65 8.78 14.52
C GLY A 165 3.10 10.19 14.55
N LEU A 166 3.99 11.19 14.55
CA LEU A 166 3.64 12.60 14.52
C LEU A 166 3.54 13.12 13.08
N LYS A 167 4.26 12.59 12.10
CA LYS A 167 4.10 13.01 10.69
C LYS A 167 2.64 12.96 10.23
N GLY A 168 2.27 13.81 9.28
CA GLY A 168 0.97 13.72 8.62
C GLY A 168 0.96 12.59 7.58
N ASP A 169 -0.24 12.28 7.09
CA ASP A 169 -0.45 11.29 6.04
C ASP A 169 0.13 11.79 4.71
N ALA A 170 0.84 10.92 4.00
CA ALA A 170 1.43 11.23 2.71
C ALA A 170 0.35 11.42 1.64
N ILE A 171 -0.65 10.53 1.63
CA ILE A 171 -1.84 10.65 0.80
C ILE A 171 -3.04 10.37 1.70
N ARG A 172 -3.91 11.35 1.83
CA ARG A 172 -5.16 11.24 2.61
C ARG A 172 -6.34 11.40 1.68
N VAL A 173 -7.27 10.44 1.75
CA VAL A 173 -8.52 10.46 0.99
C VAL A 173 -9.67 10.45 1.98
N TRP A 174 -10.58 11.43 1.89
CA TRP A 174 -11.69 11.60 2.83
C TRP A 174 -12.99 11.95 2.10
N TYR A 175 -14.04 11.13 2.26
CA TYR A 175 -15.33 11.28 1.58
C TYR A 175 -15.21 11.47 0.05
N SER A 176 -14.33 10.68 -0.57
CA SER A 176 -13.85 10.94 -1.92
C SER A 176 -13.91 9.64 -2.74
N PRO A 177 -15.00 9.40 -3.49
CA PRO A 177 -15.17 8.15 -4.23
C PRO A 177 -14.36 8.14 -5.53
N ARG A 178 -14.03 6.93 -6.02
CA ARG A 178 -13.34 6.70 -7.30
C ARG A 178 -11.99 7.40 -7.40
N VAL A 179 -11.20 7.32 -6.32
CA VAL A 179 -9.82 7.83 -6.32
C VAL A 179 -8.87 6.73 -6.79
N LEU A 180 -7.99 7.09 -7.73
CA LEU A 180 -6.90 6.25 -8.19
C LEU A 180 -5.57 6.75 -7.60
N ILE A 181 -4.90 5.90 -6.83
CA ILE A 181 -3.57 6.14 -6.27
C ILE A 181 -2.61 5.16 -6.92
N GLU A 182 -1.79 5.62 -7.87
CA GLU A 182 -0.93 4.72 -8.65
C GLU A 182 0.51 5.20 -8.83
N ASP A 183 1.45 4.26 -8.87
CA ASP A 183 2.87 4.52 -9.22
C ASP A 183 3.55 5.59 -8.35
N ASN A 184 3.03 5.90 -7.15
CA ASN A 184 3.65 6.87 -6.25
C ASN A 184 4.77 6.22 -5.44
N HIS A 185 5.77 7.03 -5.07
CA HIS A 185 6.79 6.69 -4.09
C HIS A 185 6.54 7.49 -2.82
N VAL A 186 6.11 6.81 -1.76
CA VAL A 186 5.90 7.39 -0.43
C VAL A 186 6.98 6.88 0.50
N HIS A 187 7.76 7.79 1.10
CA HIS A 187 8.83 7.39 2.00
C HIS A 187 9.03 8.36 3.17
N ASN A 188 9.37 7.82 4.33
CA ASN A 188 9.56 8.59 5.59
C ASN A 188 8.36 9.50 5.91
N ALA A 189 7.15 9.01 5.65
CA ALA A 189 5.88 9.71 5.85
C ALA A 189 4.86 8.72 6.42
N ARG A 190 3.75 9.20 7.01
CA ARG A 190 2.92 8.34 7.87
C ARG A 190 2.15 7.27 7.10
N ASP A 191 1.10 7.66 6.39
CA ASP A 191 0.19 6.70 5.74
C ASP A 191 -0.16 7.10 4.30
N ILE A 192 -0.49 6.11 3.48
CA ILE A 192 -1.58 6.25 2.51
C ILE A 192 -2.87 5.83 3.22
N VAL A 193 -3.81 6.76 3.41
CA VAL A 193 -5.05 6.51 4.16
C VAL A 193 -6.29 6.89 3.36
N VAL A 194 -7.29 6.02 3.40
CA VAL A 194 -8.59 6.22 2.76
C VAL A 194 -9.69 6.06 3.80
N TRP A 195 -10.50 7.10 3.97
CA TRP A 195 -11.57 7.21 4.95
C TRP A 195 -12.91 7.48 4.27
N TYR A 196 -13.96 6.76 4.69
CA TYR A 196 -15.35 7.01 4.29
C TYR A 196 -15.54 7.14 2.77
N SER A 197 -14.83 6.30 2.01
CA SER A 197 -14.74 6.42 0.55
C SER A 197 -15.00 5.07 -0.10
N LYS A 198 -15.36 5.09 -1.39
CA LYS A 198 -15.69 3.88 -2.14
C LYS A 198 -15.07 3.86 -3.53
N ASP A 199 -14.98 2.67 -4.10
CA ASP A 199 -14.52 2.46 -5.48
C ASP A 199 -13.06 2.93 -5.69
N ALA A 200 -12.22 2.85 -4.65
CA ALA A 200 -10.83 3.30 -4.71
C ALA A 200 -9.90 2.21 -5.26
N ILE A 201 -8.86 2.61 -5.98
CA ILE A 201 -7.82 1.71 -6.50
C ILE A 201 -6.47 2.22 -6.02
N ILE A 202 -5.72 1.38 -5.32
CA ILE A 202 -4.36 1.65 -4.85
C ILE A 202 -3.43 0.64 -5.52
N ARG A 203 -2.64 1.07 -6.52
CA ARG A 203 -1.83 0.13 -7.31
C ARG A 203 -0.42 0.56 -7.62
N ASN A 204 0.50 -0.40 -7.69
CA ASN A 204 1.89 -0.20 -8.13
C ASN A 204 2.68 0.87 -7.34
N ASN A 205 2.22 1.24 -6.14
CA ASN A 205 2.94 2.21 -5.30
C ASN A 205 4.11 1.53 -4.59
N LEU A 206 5.18 2.29 -4.36
CA LEU A 206 6.25 1.93 -3.42
C LEU A 206 6.04 2.75 -2.14
N VAL A 207 5.78 2.07 -1.02
CA VAL A 207 5.61 2.72 0.28
C VAL A 207 6.61 2.15 1.28
N GLU A 208 7.48 2.99 1.80
CA GLU A 208 8.57 2.53 2.67
C GLU A 208 8.89 3.44 3.85
N HIS A 209 9.33 2.82 4.95
CA HIS A 209 9.73 3.54 6.18
C HIS A 209 8.62 4.43 6.75
N GLY A 210 7.37 3.99 6.55
CA GLY A 210 6.15 4.65 7.01
C GLY A 210 5.49 3.98 8.22
N ARG A 211 4.28 4.40 8.55
CA ARG A 211 3.43 3.74 9.53
C ARG A 211 2.56 2.68 8.86
N TYR A 212 1.55 3.08 8.08
CA TYR A 212 0.75 2.14 7.27
C TYR A 212 1.09 2.31 5.80
N GLY A 213 1.45 1.21 5.12
CA GLY A 213 1.60 1.20 3.67
C GLY A 213 0.30 1.60 2.96
N ALA A 214 -0.82 1.00 3.37
CA ALA A 214 -2.17 1.46 3.03
C ALA A 214 -3.14 1.21 4.19
N HIS A 215 -4.01 2.16 4.48
CA HIS A 215 -4.95 2.10 5.58
C HIS A 215 -6.37 2.45 5.12
N LEU A 216 -7.31 1.51 5.27
CA LEU A 216 -8.73 1.73 4.97
C LEU A 216 -9.54 1.81 6.26
N MET A 217 -10.34 2.87 6.40
CA MET A 217 -11.37 2.98 7.45
C MET A 217 -12.72 3.27 6.80
N TYR A 218 -13.71 2.42 7.05
CA TYR A 218 -15.07 2.61 6.53
C TYR A 218 -15.11 2.78 5.01
N CYS A 219 -14.46 1.86 4.29
CA CYS A 219 -14.39 1.89 2.84
C CYS A 219 -15.12 0.71 2.19
N ASP A 220 -15.68 0.94 1.00
CA ASP A 220 -16.40 -0.07 0.23
C ASP A 220 -15.81 -0.22 -1.18
N ASN A 221 -15.70 -1.45 -1.67
CA ASN A 221 -15.24 -1.73 -3.04
C ASN A 221 -13.85 -1.15 -3.32
N VAL A 222 -12.83 -1.64 -2.62
CA VAL A 222 -11.45 -1.17 -2.77
C VAL A 222 -10.57 -2.27 -3.36
N THR A 223 -9.75 -1.92 -4.35
CA THR A 223 -8.72 -2.81 -4.89
C THR A 223 -7.33 -2.31 -4.52
N ILE A 224 -6.53 -3.16 -3.90
CA ILE A 224 -5.12 -2.88 -3.56
C ILE A 224 -4.24 -3.92 -4.26
N GLU A 225 -3.54 -3.51 -5.32
CA GLU A 225 -2.81 -4.45 -6.18
C GLU A 225 -1.40 -4.03 -6.58
N GLY A 226 -0.46 -4.98 -6.68
CA GLY A 226 0.86 -4.71 -7.26
C GLY A 226 1.76 -3.75 -6.45
N ASN A 227 1.38 -3.41 -5.22
CA ASN A 227 2.16 -2.47 -4.40
C ASN A 227 3.36 -3.17 -3.76
N ARG A 228 4.44 -2.40 -3.55
CA ARG A 228 5.62 -2.83 -2.81
C ARG A 228 5.66 -2.06 -1.49
N LEU A 229 5.43 -2.75 -0.38
CA LEU A 229 5.32 -2.14 0.95
C LEU A 229 6.46 -2.66 1.83
N ARG A 230 7.41 -1.79 2.19
CA ARG A 230 8.68 -2.21 2.80
C ARG A 230 8.99 -1.46 4.08
N ASN A 231 9.35 -2.19 5.13
CA ASN A 231 9.86 -1.59 6.37
C ASN A 231 8.92 -0.52 6.97
N ASN A 232 7.60 -0.69 6.83
CA ASN A 232 6.64 0.15 7.53
C ASN A 232 6.32 -0.46 8.90
N SER A 233 5.59 0.27 9.74
CA SER A 233 5.01 -0.34 10.94
C SER A 233 3.98 -1.42 10.58
N VAL A 234 3.22 -1.21 9.51
CA VAL A 234 2.17 -2.10 9.00
C VAL A 234 2.12 -2.01 7.47
N GLY A 235 1.87 -3.12 6.79
CA GLY A 235 1.69 -3.15 5.34
C GLY A 235 0.33 -2.57 4.95
N ILE A 236 -0.71 -3.40 4.93
CA ILE A 236 -2.09 -2.99 4.63
C ILE A 236 -2.96 -3.27 5.85
N TYR A 237 -3.78 -2.30 6.26
CA TYR A 237 -4.78 -2.52 7.31
C TYR A 237 -6.16 -2.06 6.84
N THR A 238 -7.16 -2.93 6.96
CA THR A 238 -8.54 -2.64 6.62
C THR A 238 -9.42 -2.72 7.86
N MET A 239 -10.17 -1.66 8.16
CA MET A 239 -11.03 -1.58 9.34
C MET A 239 -12.45 -1.17 8.92
N TYR A 240 -13.45 -1.89 9.41
CA TYR A 240 -14.88 -1.56 9.19
C TYR A 240 -15.23 -1.40 7.71
N SER A 241 -14.60 -2.19 6.85
CA SER A 241 -14.63 -2.03 5.40
C SER A 241 -15.19 -3.29 4.75
N ASN A 242 -15.75 -3.16 3.56
CA ASN A 242 -16.43 -4.25 2.87
C ASN A 242 -16.03 -4.32 1.39
N ASN A 243 -15.99 -5.54 0.85
CA ASN A 243 -15.65 -5.81 -0.55
C ASN A 243 -14.24 -5.27 -0.90
N THR A 244 -13.22 -5.87 -0.29
CA THR A 244 -11.81 -5.47 -0.51
C THR A 244 -11.04 -6.59 -1.21
N ILE A 245 -10.42 -6.26 -2.34
CA ILE A 245 -9.55 -7.16 -3.10
C ILE A 245 -8.11 -6.73 -2.87
N ILE A 246 -7.29 -7.64 -2.31
CA ILE A 246 -5.86 -7.42 -2.06
C ILE A 246 -5.10 -8.49 -2.82
N ARG A 247 -4.42 -8.10 -3.91
CA ARG A 247 -3.71 -9.09 -4.73
C ARG A 247 -2.36 -8.66 -5.26
N THR A 248 -1.48 -9.63 -5.48
CA THR A 248 -0.18 -9.39 -6.14
C THR A 248 0.68 -8.32 -5.47
N ASN A 249 0.52 -8.08 -4.17
CA ASN A 249 1.36 -7.15 -3.41
C ASN A 249 2.60 -7.85 -2.85
N ASP A 250 3.70 -7.10 -2.76
CA ASP A 250 4.98 -7.51 -2.17
C ASP A 250 5.20 -6.76 -0.85
N ILE A 251 4.94 -7.42 0.28
CA ILE A 251 4.90 -6.79 1.61
C ILE A 251 5.98 -7.40 2.51
N ARG A 252 6.97 -6.58 2.90
CA ARG A 252 8.16 -7.07 3.59
C ARG A 252 8.64 -6.22 4.75
N GLY A 253 9.14 -6.87 5.80
CA GLY A 253 9.84 -6.17 6.86
C GLY A 253 8.93 -5.35 7.78
N GLN A 254 7.63 -5.67 7.87
CA GLN A 254 6.76 -4.94 8.80
C GLN A 254 7.13 -5.27 10.25
N ARG A 255 7.35 -4.23 11.07
CA ARG A 255 7.88 -4.37 12.45
C ARG A 255 7.17 -3.46 13.44
N GLY A 256 7.43 -3.71 14.73
CA GLY A 256 6.79 -2.99 15.84
C GLY A 256 5.64 -3.76 16.48
N PRO A 257 4.86 -3.13 17.38
CA PRO A 257 3.76 -3.79 18.09
C PRO A 257 2.68 -4.36 17.17
N SER A 258 2.39 -3.67 16.07
CA SER A 258 1.39 -4.06 15.06
C SER A 258 2.04 -4.45 13.73
N GLY A 259 3.25 -5.02 13.76
CA GLY A 259 4.11 -5.37 12.61
C GLY A 259 3.54 -6.37 11.60
N TYR A 260 2.33 -6.13 11.09
CA TYR A 260 1.59 -7.03 10.24
C TYR A 260 1.73 -6.67 8.77
N ALA A 261 1.89 -7.67 7.90
CA ALA A 261 1.84 -7.46 6.46
C ALA A 261 0.41 -7.07 6.05
N LEU A 262 -0.58 -7.80 6.53
CA LEU A 262 -2.01 -7.54 6.33
C LEU A 262 -2.74 -7.55 7.68
N GLY A 263 -3.64 -6.60 7.92
CA GLY A 263 -4.48 -6.54 9.12
C GLY A 263 -5.95 -6.30 8.79
N PHE A 264 -6.84 -7.04 9.43
CA PHE A 264 -8.28 -6.95 9.23
C PHE A 264 -8.97 -6.75 10.58
N LYS A 265 -9.80 -5.71 10.67
CA LYS A 265 -10.70 -5.49 11.81
C LYS A 265 -12.13 -5.29 11.34
N ASP A 266 -13.03 -6.16 11.79
CA ASP A 266 -14.48 -6.04 11.58
C ASP A 266 -14.81 -5.74 10.09
N ALA A 267 -14.29 -6.56 9.19
CA ALA A 267 -14.34 -6.37 7.75
C ALA A 267 -14.97 -7.58 7.05
N ASP A 268 -15.67 -7.32 5.94
CA ASP A 268 -16.45 -8.32 5.20
C ASP A 268 -16.06 -8.39 3.71
N ASN A 269 -16.34 -9.55 3.10
CA ASN A 269 -16.12 -9.82 1.67
C ASN A 269 -14.69 -9.46 1.23
N ILE A 270 -13.73 -10.08 1.91
CA ILE A 270 -12.30 -9.87 1.68
C ILE A 270 -11.78 -11.00 0.80
N ASP A 271 -11.09 -10.63 -0.28
CA ASP A 271 -10.38 -11.56 -1.16
C ASP A 271 -8.88 -11.19 -1.19
N VAL A 272 -8.06 -12.06 -0.63
CA VAL A 272 -6.60 -11.90 -0.51
C VAL A 272 -5.93 -12.98 -1.36
N ALA A 273 -5.37 -12.59 -2.50
CA ALA A 273 -4.89 -13.52 -3.50
C ALA A 273 -3.48 -13.21 -4.00
N ASN A 274 -2.62 -14.20 -4.21
CA ASN A 274 -1.34 -14.02 -4.92
C ASN A 274 -0.40 -12.97 -4.30
N ASN A 275 -0.49 -12.72 -2.98
CA ASN A 275 0.40 -11.79 -2.29
C ASN A 275 1.66 -12.51 -1.78
N THR A 276 2.76 -11.77 -1.69
CA THR A 276 4.03 -12.21 -1.13
C THR A 276 4.29 -11.47 0.19
N LEU A 277 4.16 -12.18 1.30
CA LEU A 277 4.23 -11.65 2.67
C LEU A 277 5.47 -12.24 3.35
N ILE A 278 6.58 -11.49 3.30
CA ILE A 278 7.89 -12.02 3.69
C ILE A 278 8.48 -11.24 4.88
N ASP A 279 9.04 -11.96 5.84
CA ASP A 279 9.84 -11.35 6.91
C ASP A 279 9.05 -10.26 7.64
N ASN A 280 7.82 -10.54 8.04
CA ASN A 280 6.98 -9.65 8.85
C ASN A 280 6.82 -10.23 10.26
N ARG A 281 6.54 -9.40 11.27
CA ARG A 281 6.20 -9.92 12.60
C ARG A 281 4.91 -10.75 12.55
N GLY A 282 3.94 -10.35 11.73
CA GLY A 282 2.81 -11.19 11.37
C GLY A 282 2.53 -11.10 9.88
N GLY A 283 2.28 -12.21 9.20
CA GLY A 283 1.84 -12.19 7.82
C GLY A 283 0.44 -11.58 7.71
N VAL A 284 -0.56 -12.22 8.34
CA VAL A 284 -1.93 -11.69 8.45
C VAL A 284 -2.37 -11.63 9.92
N PHE A 285 -2.98 -10.53 10.32
CA PHE A 285 -3.74 -10.40 11.56
C PHE A 285 -5.24 -10.30 11.27
N MET A 286 -6.05 -11.17 11.87
CA MET A 286 -7.51 -11.19 11.70
C MET A 286 -8.24 -10.98 13.03
N ASP A 287 -9.07 -9.94 13.08
CA ASP A 287 -9.96 -9.62 14.20
C ASP A 287 -11.38 -9.37 13.68
N GLY A 288 -12.29 -10.33 13.90
CA GLY A 288 -13.69 -10.19 13.46
C GLY A 288 -13.87 -10.13 11.93
N ALA A 289 -13.06 -10.85 11.16
CA ALA A 289 -13.15 -10.91 9.70
C ALA A 289 -13.31 -12.37 9.20
N PRO A 290 -14.41 -12.75 8.52
CA PRO A 290 -15.57 -11.91 8.20
C PRO A 290 -16.32 -11.48 9.47
N PHE A 291 -16.95 -10.31 9.40
CA PHE A 291 -17.69 -9.74 10.52
C PHE A 291 -19.15 -10.20 10.51
N SER A 292 -19.77 -10.21 9.33
CA SER A 292 -21.16 -10.60 9.13
C SER A 292 -21.28 -12.10 8.86
N PRO A 293 -22.37 -12.78 9.29
CA PRO A 293 -22.56 -14.21 9.06
C PRO A 293 -22.61 -14.63 7.58
N GLN A 294 -22.99 -13.71 6.70
CA GLN A 294 -23.03 -13.93 5.24
C GLN A 294 -21.76 -13.44 4.53
N GLY A 295 -20.89 -12.72 5.25
CA GLY A 295 -19.63 -12.24 4.71
C GLY A 295 -18.64 -13.39 4.52
N TYR A 296 -17.62 -13.15 3.69
CA TYR A 296 -16.50 -14.08 3.53
C TYR A 296 -15.17 -13.37 3.74
N ALA A 297 -14.18 -14.15 4.18
CA ALA A 297 -12.76 -13.80 4.06
C ALA A 297 -12.05 -14.99 3.40
N ARG A 298 -11.42 -14.74 2.25
CA ARG A 298 -10.72 -15.76 1.46
C ARG A 298 -9.26 -15.36 1.34
N LEU A 299 -8.37 -16.23 1.81
CA LEU A 299 -6.94 -16.11 1.65
C LEU A 299 -6.50 -17.28 0.78
N HIS A 300 -6.10 -17.01 -0.45
CA HIS A 300 -5.70 -18.06 -1.38
C HIS A 300 -4.49 -17.70 -2.23
N GLU A 301 -3.70 -18.70 -2.61
CA GLU A 301 -2.55 -18.51 -3.50
C GLU A 301 -1.50 -17.51 -2.97
N ASN A 302 -1.45 -17.26 -1.65
CA ASN A 302 -0.47 -16.36 -1.05
C ASN A 302 0.78 -17.12 -0.59
N ILE A 303 1.90 -16.41 -0.54
CA ILE A 303 3.16 -16.89 0.04
C ILE A 303 3.39 -16.17 1.35
N PHE A 304 3.44 -16.94 2.44
CA PHE A 304 3.82 -16.50 3.77
C PHE A 304 5.19 -17.09 4.09
N ALA A 305 6.25 -16.29 4.00
CA ALA A 305 7.60 -16.80 4.21
C ALA A 305 8.39 -16.04 5.28
N PHE A 306 9.09 -16.77 6.14
CA PHE A 306 10.02 -16.20 7.13
C PHE A 306 9.39 -15.16 8.06
N ASN A 307 8.08 -15.20 8.28
CA ASN A 307 7.42 -14.33 9.25
C ASN A 307 7.60 -14.89 10.68
N ASP A 308 7.55 -14.02 11.70
CA ASP A 308 7.52 -14.52 13.09
C ASP A 308 6.25 -15.34 13.34
N VAL A 309 5.12 -14.90 12.77
CA VAL A 309 3.89 -15.69 12.69
C VAL A 309 3.26 -15.52 11.31
N ALA A 310 2.86 -16.60 10.62
CA ALA A 310 2.24 -16.46 9.30
C ALA A 310 0.82 -15.87 9.40
N ILE A 311 -0.05 -16.46 10.23
CA ILE A 311 -1.40 -15.95 10.47
C ILE A 311 -1.67 -15.88 11.98
N ILE A 312 -2.12 -14.72 12.44
CA ILE A 312 -2.56 -14.45 13.82
C ILE A 312 -4.08 -14.21 13.78
N MET A 313 -4.83 -15.00 14.54
CA MET A 313 -6.29 -14.92 14.55
C MET A 313 -6.82 -14.66 15.96
N MET A 314 -7.77 -13.74 16.08
CA MET A 314 -8.59 -13.60 17.27
C MET A 314 -9.70 -14.66 17.29
N PRO A 315 -10.17 -15.12 18.46
CA PRO A 315 -11.21 -16.14 18.58
C PRO A 315 -12.52 -15.75 17.90
N ALA A 316 -12.80 -14.45 17.74
CA ALA A 316 -13.99 -13.97 17.06
C ALA A 316 -14.05 -14.35 15.57
N VAL A 317 -12.92 -14.72 14.95
CA VAL A 317 -12.86 -15.09 13.53
C VAL A 317 -13.52 -16.44 13.29
N ARG A 318 -14.56 -16.46 12.44
CA ARG A 318 -15.35 -17.65 12.09
C ARG A 318 -15.69 -17.58 10.60
N GLY A 319 -15.61 -18.69 9.87
CA GLY A 319 -15.99 -18.75 8.45
C GLY A 319 -14.94 -18.27 7.45
N ALA A 320 -13.72 -17.97 7.89
CA ALA A 320 -12.61 -17.68 6.98
C ALA A 320 -12.23 -18.94 6.17
N THR A 321 -11.81 -18.75 4.93
CA THR A 321 -11.31 -19.82 4.05
C THR A 321 -9.86 -19.52 3.69
N ILE A 322 -8.96 -20.43 4.09
CA ILE A 322 -7.52 -20.34 3.86
C ILE A 322 -7.12 -21.56 3.02
N GLU A 323 -6.88 -21.35 1.73
CA GLU A 323 -6.66 -22.45 0.80
C GLU A 323 -5.56 -22.19 -0.22
N ASN A 324 -4.84 -23.24 -0.65
CA ASN A 324 -3.83 -23.13 -1.70
C ASN A 324 -2.73 -22.08 -1.43
N ASN A 325 -2.39 -21.82 -0.17
CA ASN A 325 -1.30 -20.93 0.21
C ASN A 325 -0.01 -21.70 0.45
N SER A 326 1.14 -21.01 0.45
CA SER A 326 2.43 -21.56 0.87
C SER A 326 2.88 -20.95 2.18
N PHE A 327 2.97 -21.77 3.21
CA PHE A 327 3.50 -21.45 4.53
C PHE A 327 4.94 -21.95 4.63
N TRP A 328 5.90 -21.04 4.42
CA TRP A 328 7.30 -21.39 4.22
C TRP A 328 8.21 -20.83 5.32
N GLU A 329 8.73 -21.70 6.18
CA GLU A 329 9.77 -21.35 7.17
C GLU A 329 9.39 -20.14 8.04
N ASN A 330 8.09 -20.01 8.39
CA ASN A 330 7.68 -19.08 9.44
C ASN A 330 8.08 -19.67 10.80
N VAL A 331 8.36 -18.82 11.78
CA VAL A 331 8.68 -19.28 13.14
C VAL A 331 7.48 -20.03 13.73
N GLU A 332 6.28 -19.47 13.55
CA GLU A 332 5.01 -20.11 13.87
C GLU A 332 4.05 -19.99 12.66
N GLN A 333 3.39 -21.08 12.28
CA GLN A 333 2.48 -21.04 11.13
C GLN A 333 1.15 -20.34 11.48
N VAL A 334 0.52 -20.70 12.60
CA VAL A 334 -0.78 -20.14 13.01
C VAL A 334 -0.82 -19.93 14.53
N SER A 335 -1.10 -18.69 14.95
CA SER A 335 -1.28 -18.31 16.36
C SER A 335 -2.71 -17.88 16.66
N ILE A 336 -3.19 -18.19 17.87
CA ILE A 336 -4.48 -17.73 18.39
C ILE A 336 -4.23 -16.70 19.48
N ALA A 337 -4.47 -15.42 19.18
CA ALA A 337 -4.25 -14.34 20.13
C ALA A 337 -5.43 -14.17 21.10
N GLY A 338 -5.15 -13.85 22.37
CA GLY A 338 -6.18 -13.52 23.37
C GLY A 338 -6.85 -14.71 24.07
N GLY A 339 -6.42 -15.95 23.79
CA GLY A 339 -6.93 -17.17 24.42
C GLY A 339 -8.31 -17.62 23.90
N GLY A 340 -8.68 -18.88 24.15
CA GLY A 340 -9.92 -19.48 23.62
C GLY A 340 -9.68 -20.36 22.39
N THR A 341 -10.77 -20.76 21.71
CA THR A 341 -10.72 -21.60 20.51
C THR A 341 -11.23 -20.86 19.29
N LEU A 342 -10.59 -21.09 18.14
CA LEU A 342 -10.99 -20.48 16.88
C LEU A 342 -12.40 -20.87 16.45
N GLY A 343 -12.96 -20.01 15.62
CA GLY A 343 -14.10 -20.36 14.80
C GLY A 343 -13.84 -21.45 13.83
N LYS A 344 -14.91 -22.16 13.48
CA LYS A 344 -14.89 -23.06 12.33
C LYS A 344 -14.47 -22.23 11.11
N SER A 345 -13.29 -22.53 10.60
CA SER A 345 -12.70 -21.95 9.40
C SER A 345 -12.24 -23.10 8.51
N THR A 346 -12.18 -22.88 7.22
CA THR A 346 -11.79 -23.90 6.25
C THR A 346 -10.31 -23.78 5.93
N TRP A 347 -9.59 -24.88 6.06
CA TRP A 347 -8.16 -25.00 5.71
C TRP A 347 -8.02 -26.19 4.77
N ARG A 348 -7.50 -25.96 3.56
CA ARG A 348 -7.31 -27.03 2.56
C ARG A 348 -6.28 -26.66 1.50
N GLY A 349 -5.52 -27.64 1.02
CA GLY A 349 -4.67 -27.43 -0.17
C GLY A 349 -3.46 -26.54 0.10
N ASN A 350 -3.15 -26.24 1.37
CA ASN A 350 -2.01 -25.39 1.68
C ASN A 350 -0.73 -26.25 1.72
N TYR A 351 0.37 -25.65 1.28
CA TYR A 351 1.71 -26.17 1.53
C TYR A 351 2.21 -25.68 2.89
N TRP A 352 2.86 -26.57 3.65
CA TRP A 352 3.45 -26.27 4.95
C TRP A 352 4.87 -26.80 5.00
N SER A 353 5.85 -25.93 5.23
CA SER A 353 7.28 -26.33 5.24
C SER A 353 7.63 -27.31 6.37
N ASP A 354 6.83 -27.35 7.43
CA ASP A 354 6.96 -28.27 8.56
C ASP A 354 6.04 -29.50 8.46
N TYR A 355 5.39 -29.72 7.32
CA TYR A 355 4.64 -30.96 7.08
C TYR A 355 5.59 -32.14 6.88
N THR A 356 5.45 -33.17 7.72
CA THR A 356 6.28 -34.38 7.69
C THR A 356 5.55 -35.60 7.08
N GLY A 357 4.47 -35.37 6.32
CA GLY A 357 3.76 -36.46 5.65
C GLY A 357 4.44 -36.89 4.35
N TYR A 358 3.74 -37.75 3.61
CA TYR A 358 4.22 -38.30 2.34
C TYR A 358 3.07 -38.37 1.33
N ASP A 359 3.43 -38.43 0.05
CA ASP A 359 2.50 -38.67 -1.05
C ASP A 359 2.87 -39.98 -1.78
N ALA A 360 2.17 -41.04 -1.41
CA ALA A 360 2.28 -42.36 -2.02
C ALA A 360 1.55 -42.47 -3.36
N LYS A 361 0.67 -41.52 -3.71
CA LYS A 361 -0.11 -41.54 -4.96
C LYS A 361 0.59 -40.78 -6.09
N GLY A 362 1.47 -39.83 -5.75
CA GLY A 362 2.13 -38.94 -6.70
C GLY A 362 1.17 -37.91 -7.30
N ASP A 363 0.11 -37.54 -6.58
CA ASP A 363 -0.87 -36.53 -7.01
C ASP A 363 -0.58 -35.12 -6.45
N GLY A 364 0.50 -34.97 -5.70
CA GLY A 364 0.92 -33.71 -5.09
C GLY A 364 0.21 -33.39 -3.77
N ILE A 365 -0.68 -34.27 -3.29
CA ILE A 365 -1.44 -34.13 -2.05
C ILE A 365 -0.93 -35.13 -1.02
N GLY A 366 -0.65 -34.64 0.19
CA GLY A 366 -0.21 -35.48 1.30
C GLY A 366 -1.28 -36.48 1.74
N ASN A 367 -0.89 -37.73 2.01
CA ASN A 367 -1.81 -38.76 2.48
C ASN A 367 -2.22 -38.62 3.96
N LEU A 368 -1.53 -37.76 4.71
CA LEU A 368 -1.86 -37.44 6.11
C LEU A 368 -2.35 -36.00 6.22
N PRO A 369 -3.34 -35.70 7.07
CA PRO A 369 -3.72 -34.32 7.34
C PRO A 369 -2.58 -33.58 8.04
N TYR A 370 -2.40 -32.30 7.70
CA TYR A 370 -1.55 -31.40 8.47
C TYR A 370 -2.31 -30.90 9.71
N ARG A 371 -1.64 -30.89 10.87
CA ARG A 371 -2.20 -30.43 12.15
C ARG A 371 -1.24 -29.44 12.79
N SER A 372 -1.71 -28.23 13.05
CA SER A 372 -0.93 -27.25 13.82
C SER A 372 -1.09 -27.57 15.31
N GLU A 373 -0.19 -28.39 15.85
CA GLU A 373 -0.30 -28.98 17.19
C GLU A 373 1.00 -28.95 18.01
N ARG A 374 1.92 -28.01 17.72
CA ARG A 374 3.15 -27.84 18.53
C ARG A 374 2.83 -27.35 19.93
N TYR A 375 3.26 -28.11 20.93
CA TYR A 375 2.93 -27.85 22.33
C TYR A 375 3.57 -26.56 22.84
N PHE A 376 4.84 -26.33 22.50
CA PHE A 376 5.56 -25.14 22.97
C PHE A 376 4.98 -23.85 22.38
N GLU A 377 4.51 -23.87 21.13
CA GLU A 377 3.80 -22.75 20.50
C GLU A 377 2.50 -22.42 21.26
N GLY A 378 1.73 -23.44 21.67
CA GLY A 378 0.55 -23.24 22.51
C GLY A 378 0.87 -22.63 23.90
N MET A 379 2.08 -22.85 24.43
CA MET A 379 2.54 -22.16 25.64
C MET A 379 2.90 -20.69 25.34
N ILE A 380 3.56 -20.42 24.21
CA ILE A 380 3.89 -19.06 23.75
C ILE A 380 2.63 -18.21 23.56
N ASP A 381 1.55 -18.80 23.01
CA ASP A 381 0.27 -18.11 22.84
C ASP A 381 -0.32 -17.58 24.17
N ARG A 382 -0.10 -18.32 25.26
CA ARG A 382 -0.59 -17.95 26.61
C ARG A 382 0.39 -17.05 27.34
N GLU A 383 1.69 -17.32 27.21
CA GLU A 383 2.77 -16.63 27.89
C GLU A 383 3.81 -16.14 26.86
N PRO A 384 3.61 -14.96 26.25
CA PRO A 384 4.46 -14.46 25.17
C PRO A 384 5.95 -14.33 25.54
N MET A 385 6.27 -14.20 26.83
CA MET A 385 7.66 -14.15 27.33
C MET A 385 8.45 -15.43 27.05
N LEU A 386 7.77 -16.57 26.86
CA LEU A 386 8.41 -17.84 26.54
C LEU A 386 9.09 -17.85 25.15
N ARG A 387 8.81 -16.86 24.29
CA ARG A 387 9.52 -16.69 23.01
C ARG A 387 11.03 -16.60 23.17
N MET A 388 11.54 -16.14 24.32
CA MET A 388 12.99 -16.10 24.57
C MET A 388 13.65 -17.48 24.63
N LEU A 389 12.86 -18.54 24.81
CA LEU A 389 13.32 -19.92 24.87
C LEU A 389 13.12 -20.66 23.54
N LEU A 390 12.64 -19.97 22.51
CA LEU A 390 12.50 -20.51 21.17
C LEU A 390 13.86 -21.05 20.70
N TYR A 391 13.87 -22.26 20.14
CA TYR A 391 15.06 -23.02 19.75
C TYR A 391 16.01 -23.45 20.89
N SER A 392 15.66 -23.21 22.16
CA SER A 392 16.44 -23.73 23.28
C SER A 392 16.30 -25.26 23.43
N PRO A 393 17.28 -25.94 24.05
CA PRO A 393 17.15 -27.36 24.39
C PRO A 393 15.91 -27.67 25.22
N THR A 394 15.46 -26.73 26.07
CA THR A 394 14.25 -26.87 26.88
C THR A 394 13.00 -26.93 26.00
N ALA A 395 12.88 -26.03 25.02
CA ALA A 395 11.74 -26.04 24.08
C ALA A 395 11.71 -27.35 23.27
N GLN A 396 12.88 -27.81 22.79
CA GLN A 396 12.99 -29.08 22.07
C GLN A 396 12.61 -30.28 22.95
N ALA A 397 13.03 -30.30 24.21
CA ALA A 397 12.69 -31.37 25.15
C ALA A 397 11.18 -31.41 25.45
N ILE A 398 10.52 -30.25 25.59
CA ILE A 398 9.07 -30.15 25.76
C ILE A 398 8.35 -30.71 24.54
N GLU A 399 8.79 -30.34 23.33
CA GLU A 399 8.16 -30.81 22.08
C GLU A 399 8.40 -32.30 21.80
N PHE A 400 9.56 -32.82 22.20
CA PHE A 400 9.80 -34.25 22.17
C PHE A 400 8.86 -35.00 23.12
N ALA A 401 8.70 -34.49 24.36
CA ALA A 401 7.81 -35.08 25.34
C ALA A 401 6.33 -35.05 24.89
N SER A 402 5.87 -33.95 24.29
CA SER A 402 4.49 -33.87 23.74
C SER A 402 4.27 -34.90 22.64
N THR A 403 5.25 -35.11 21.78
CA THR A 403 5.19 -36.08 20.69
C THR A 403 5.21 -37.53 21.20
N ALA A 404 6.07 -37.82 22.18
CA ALA A 404 6.28 -39.17 22.72
C ALA A 404 5.13 -39.66 23.64
N PHE A 405 4.44 -38.75 24.34
CA PHE A 405 3.39 -39.08 25.31
C PHE A 405 2.02 -38.55 24.87
N PRO A 406 1.12 -39.41 24.35
CA PRO A 406 -0.19 -38.99 23.84
C PRO A 406 -1.08 -38.24 24.85
N LEU A 407 -0.87 -38.44 26.16
CA LEU A 407 -1.66 -37.81 27.22
C LEU A 407 -1.47 -36.28 27.29
N VAL A 408 -0.36 -35.75 26.77
CA VAL A 408 -0.02 -34.31 26.80
C VAL A 408 -0.09 -33.66 25.42
N ARG A 409 -0.55 -34.37 24.37
CA ARG A 409 -0.71 -33.78 23.04
C ARG A 409 -1.77 -32.68 23.07
N PRO A 410 -1.46 -31.48 22.55
CA PRO A 410 -2.42 -30.40 22.53
C PRO A 410 -3.50 -30.69 21.48
N VAL A 411 -4.66 -30.07 21.65
CA VAL A 411 -5.68 -30.07 20.59
C VAL A 411 -5.14 -29.21 19.44
N PRO A 412 -5.16 -29.71 18.19
CA PRO A 412 -4.73 -28.93 17.03
C PRO A 412 -5.47 -27.59 16.95
N LYS A 413 -4.73 -26.50 16.70
CA LYS A 413 -5.31 -25.18 16.47
C LYS A 413 -6.15 -25.19 15.19
N ILE A 414 -5.62 -25.82 14.15
CA ILE A 414 -6.24 -26.01 12.84
C ILE A 414 -5.86 -27.39 12.27
N THR A 415 -6.59 -27.84 11.25
CA THR A 415 -6.30 -29.07 10.49
C THR A 415 -6.57 -28.82 9.02
N ASP A 416 -5.60 -29.14 8.17
CA ASP A 416 -5.72 -29.15 6.71
C ASP A 416 -5.75 -30.62 6.26
N GLU A 417 -6.88 -31.05 5.70
CA GLU A 417 -7.10 -32.45 5.30
C GLU A 417 -6.43 -32.83 3.98
N THR A 418 -6.00 -31.83 3.19
CA THR A 418 -5.40 -32.04 1.87
C THR A 418 -4.16 -31.15 1.69
N PRO A 419 -3.13 -31.29 2.52
CA PRO A 419 -1.94 -30.45 2.41
C PRO A 419 -1.20 -30.75 1.09
N HIS A 420 -0.69 -29.73 0.43
CA HIS A 420 0.15 -29.91 -0.75
C HIS A 420 1.58 -30.28 -0.36
N ILE A 421 2.22 -31.15 -1.15
CA ILE A 421 3.61 -31.56 -0.96
C ILE A 421 4.59 -30.50 -1.46
N GLU A 422 4.23 -29.78 -2.51
CA GLU A 422 5.07 -28.76 -3.12
C GLU A 422 4.52 -27.35 -2.84
N PRO A 423 5.40 -26.36 -2.61
CA PRO A 423 4.98 -24.98 -2.49
C PRO A 423 4.49 -24.43 -3.83
N LEU A 424 3.77 -23.32 -3.77
CA LEU A 424 3.59 -22.44 -4.92
C LEU A 424 4.96 -22.00 -5.45
N ALA A 425 5.04 -21.78 -6.76
CA ALA A 425 6.21 -21.18 -7.35
C ALA A 425 6.47 -19.82 -6.68
N LEU A 426 7.63 -19.68 -6.05
CA LEU A 426 8.06 -18.39 -5.52
C LEU A 426 8.17 -17.42 -6.70
N PRO A 427 7.64 -16.19 -6.59
CA PRO A 427 7.78 -15.20 -7.66
C PRO A 427 9.26 -15.02 -7.93
N THR A 428 9.64 -14.96 -9.22
CA THR A 428 11.02 -14.68 -9.64
C THR A 428 11.47 -13.41 -8.94
N PHE A 429 12.28 -13.56 -7.91
CA PHE A 429 12.91 -12.45 -7.24
C PHE A 429 13.72 -11.72 -8.31
N ALA A 430 13.51 -10.42 -8.48
CA ALA A 430 14.48 -9.61 -9.18
C ALA A 430 15.78 -9.80 -8.42
N THR A 431 16.64 -10.68 -8.94
CA THR A 431 18.01 -10.82 -8.45
C THR A 431 18.53 -9.38 -8.44
N PRO A 432 18.97 -8.84 -7.28
CA PRO A 432 19.59 -7.53 -7.27
C PRO A 432 20.60 -7.55 -8.42
N SER A 433 20.57 -6.55 -9.30
CA SER A 433 21.58 -6.49 -10.35
C SER A 433 22.91 -6.63 -9.62
N GLN A 434 23.58 -7.77 -9.77
CA GLN A 434 24.88 -7.96 -9.17
C GLN A 434 25.75 -6.96 -9.91
N LYS A 435 25.88 -5.75 -9.37
CA LYS A 435 27.14 -5.06 -9.44
C LYS A 435 28.07 -6.01 -8.72
N GLU A 436 28.77 -6.83 -9.48
CA GLU A 436 29.78 -7.75 -8.99
C GLU A 436 30.70 -6.96 -8.06
N SER A 437 30.45 -7.07 -6.76
CA SER A 437 31.39 -6.63 -5.76
C SER A 437 32.45 -7.72 -5.71
N ASN A 438 33.46 -7.58 -6.56
CA ASN A 438 34.67 -8.40 -6.54
C ASN A 438 35.33 -8.43 -5.14
N GLY A 439 34.95 -7.52 -4.23
CA GLY A 439 35.41 -7.49 -2.85
C GLY A 439 35.07 -8.74 -2.03
N MET A 440 33.89 -9.33 -2.18
CA MET A 440 33.53 -10.55 -1.41
C MET A 440 34.30 -11.78 -1.90
N LEU A 441 34.49 -11.91 -3.22
CA LEU A 441 35.28 -13.01 -3.80
C LEU A 441 36.74 -12.92 -3.35
N VAL A 442 37.32 -11.71 -3.35
CA VAL A 442 38.68 -11.46 -2.87
C VAL A 442 38.81 -11.75 -1.37
N ALA A 443 37.83 -11.36 -0.55
CA ALA A 443 37.82 -11.66 0.88
C ALA A 443 37.72 -13.18 1.15
N SER A 444 36.90 -13.90 0.38
CA SER A 444 36.73 -15.35 0.47
C SER A 444 38.02 -16.10 0.12
N LEU A 445 38.68 -15.67 -0.96
CA LEU A 445 39.98 -16.23 -1.38
C LEU A 445 41.08 -15.92 -0.37
N ALA A 446 41.10 -14.73 0.23
CA ALA A 446 42.07 -14.37 1.25
C ALA A 446 41.93 -15.24 2.51
N ILE A 447 40.69 -15.53 2.94
CA ILE A 447 40.42 -16.40 4.09
C ILE A 447 40.87 -17.84 3.81
N LEU A 448 40.59 -18.36 2.61
CA LEU A 448 41.06 -19.69 2.19
C LEU A 448 42.59 -19.76 2.16
N PHE A 449 43.25 -18.70 1.68
CA PHE A 449 44.71 -18.63 1.65
C PHE A 449 45.32 -18.58 3.07
N LEU A 450 44.72 -17.81 3.99
CA LEU A 450 45.11 -17.80 5.39
C LEU A 450 44.92 -19.17 6.06
N GLY A 451 43.81 -19.85 5.80
CA GLY A 451 43.54 -21.20 6.29
C GLY A 451 44.60 -22.21 5.82
N ALA A 452 45.01 -22.13 4.54
CA ALA A 452 46.06 -22.98 3.98
C ALA A 452 47.45 -22.69 4.60
N ILE A 453 47.77 -21.42 4.86
CA ILE A 453 49.03 -21.04 5.52
C ILE A 453 49.06 -21.55 6.97
N VAL A 454 47.97 -21.39 7.72
CA VAL A 454 47.88 -21.88 9.11
C VAL A 454 47.96 -23.42 9.14
N GLY A 455 47.29 -24.11 8.21
CA GLY A 455 47.37 -25.57 8.08
C GLY A 455 48.78 -26.07 7.75
N THR A 456 49.50 -25.39 6.85
CA THR A 456 50.88 -25.78 6.48
C THR A 456 51.92 -25.47 7.55
N ILE A 457 51.72 -24.42 8.37
CA ILE A 457 52.57 -24.13 9.54
C ILE A 457 52.27 -25.12 10.69
N GLY A 458 51.01 -25.53 10.86
CA GLY A 458 50.62 -26.55 11.84
C GLY A 458 51.24 -27.92 11.55
N LEU A 459 51.29 -28.34 10.28
CA LEU A 459 51.87 -29.61 9.85
C LEU A 459 53.42 -29.66 9.91
N LYS A 460 54.10 -28.52 10.01
CA LYS A 460 55.56 -28.45 10.20
C LYS A 460 56.00 -28.49 11.67
N LYS A 461 55.05 -28.51 12.62
CA LYS A 461 55.32 -28.55 14.07
C LYS A 461 54.91 -29.87 14.74
N SER A 462 54.47 -30.87 13.97
CA SER A 462 54.17 -32.24 14.44
C SER A 462 55.29 -33.21 14.14
#